data_AF-A0AAX3LTJ4-F1
#
_entry.id   AF-A0AAX3LTJ4-F1
#
_cell.length_a   1.000
_cell.length_b   1.000
_cell.length_c   1.000
_cell.angle_alpha   90.00
_cell.angle_beta   90.00
_cell.angle_gamma   90.00
#
_symmetry.space_group_name_H-M   'P 1'
#
loop_
_entity.id
_entity.type
_entity.pdbx_description
1 polymer ?
#
loop_
_entity_poly.entity_id
_entity_poly.type
_entity_poly.pdbx_seq_one_letter_code
_entity_poly.pdbx_strand_id
1 'polypeptide(L)'
;MGQMRLNDVVAEIVGEVIAGRAINKRQAAVNRWDDIDADGQYLAGIDGVVTRIDTRARRLKLRAEQAASPDQTELPFSLPAAVAMDLEGTTLVSTRQLTRAEFARAIEIRHQQIANDSAALREWREALRQADQFWAENPIWRFGDCLDAILTQNGLSGPDGEVLS
;
A
#
# COMPACT_ATOMS: atom_id res chain seq x y z
N MET A 1 -28.90 9.04 9.04
CA MET A 1 -28.06 8.75 7.86
C MET A 1 -26.85 9.66 7.97
N GLY A 2 -25.64 9.13 7.76
CA GLY A 2 -24.41 9.91 7.85
C GLY A 2 -24.42 11.10 6.90
N GLN A 3 -23.67 12.14 7.24
CA GLN A 3 -23.64 13.42 6.51
C GLN A 3 -22.25 13.77 5.98
N MET A 4 -21.22 13.02 6.37
CA MET A 4 -19.84 13.30 6.02
C MET A 4 -19.44 12.53 4.77
N ARG A 5 -18.64 13.16 3.90
CA ARG A 5 -18.07 12.42 2.77
C ARG A 5 -17.04 11.42 3.29
N LEU A 6 -16.88 10.31 2.58
CA LEU A 6 -15.88 9.28 2.90
C LEU A 6 -14.48 9.88 3.15
N ASN A 7 -14.04 10.79 2.27
CA ASN A 7 -12.72 11.40 2.38
C ASN A 7 -12.55 12.27 3.63
N ASP A 8 -13.61 12.93 4.10
CA ASP A 8 -13.55 13.77 5.30
C ASP A 8 -13.38 12.89 6.54
N VAL A 9 -14.14 11.80 6.62
CA VAL A 9 -14.00 10.80 7.71
C VAL A 9 -12.61 10.17 7.70
N VAL A 10 -12.08 9.81 6.53
CA VAL A 10 -10.72 9.26 6.41
C VAL A 10 -9.67 10.30 6.83
N ALA A 11 -9.82 11.56 6.41
CA ALA A 11 -8.90 12.64 6.77
C ALA A 11 -8.87 12.86 8.29
N GLU A 12 -10.01 12.82 8.97
CA GLU A 12 -10.06 12.95 10.43
C GLU A 12 -9.36 11.77 11.13
N ILE A 13 -9.60 10.53 10.68
CA ILE A 13 -8.94 9.34 11.24
C ILE A 13 -7.41 9.42 11.04
N VAL A 14 -6.96 9.83 9.85
CA VAL A 14 -5.53 10.02 9.56
C VAL A 14 -4.95 11.19 10.36
N GLY A 15 -5.73 12.25 10.58
CA GLY A 15 -5.35 13.38 11.43
C GLY A 15 -4.99 12.94 12.85
N GLU A 16 -5.65 11.92 13.39
CA GLU A 16 -5.28 11.35 14.70
C GLU A 16 -3.89 10.71 14.69
N VAL A 17 -3.53 10.02 13.60
CA VAL A 17 -2.21 9.41 13.41
C VAL A 17 -1.13 10.47 13.31
N ILE A 18 -1.40 11.53 12.53
CA ILE A 18 -0.50 12.67 12.38
C ILE A 18 -0.30 13.37 13.74
N ALA A 19 -1.34 13.46 14.56
CA ALA A 19 -1.25 13.96 15.94
C ALA A 19 -0.54 12.99 16.93
N GLY A 20 0.01 11.87 16.44
CA GLY A 20 0.79 10.92 17.22
C GLY A 20 -0.04 9.85 17.96
N ARG A 21 -1.34 9.72 17.68
CA ARG A 21 -2.17 8.66 18.25
C ARG A 21 -2.02 7.36 17.46
N ALA A 22 -1.83 6.25 18.16
CA ALA A 22 -1.92 4.93 17.55
C ALA A 22 -3.39 4.59 17.31
N ILE A 23 -3.76 4.31 16.06
CA ILE A 23 -5.13 3.89 15.71
C ILE A 23 -5.17 2.43 15.30
N ASN A 24 -6.26 1.74 15.67
CA ASN A 24 -6.64 0.51 15.00
C ASN A 24 -7.55 0.87 13.82
N LYS A 25 -7.01 0.81 12.60
CA LYS A 25 -7.74 1.21 11.38
C LYS A 25 -9.10 0.52 11.22
N ARG A 26 -9.22 -0.76 11.61
CA ARG A 26 -10.49 -1.50 11.50
C ARG A 26 -11.49 -0.95 12.50
N GLN A 27 -11.09 -0.76 13.74
CA GLN A 27 -11.98 -0.24 14.77
C GLN A 27 -12.39 1.21 14.46
N ALA A 28 -11.46 2.05 13.99
CA ALA A 28 -11.76 3.42 13.56
C ALA A 28 -12.80 3.44 12.43
N ALA A 29 -12.63 2.59 11.42
CA ALA A 29 -13.60 2.47 10.32
C ALA A 29 -14.98 1.99 10.81
N VAL A 30 -15.03 1.02 11.73
CA VAL A 30 -16.30 0.54 12.32
C VAL A 30 -16.99 1.64 13.10
N ASN A 31 -16.26 2.35 13.95
CA ASN A 31 -16.81 3.40 14.81
C ASN A 31 -17.36 4.59 14.02
N ARG A 32 -16.75 4.89 12.86
CA ARG A 32 -17.10 6.04 12.03
C ARG A 32 -17.97 5.68 10.82
N TRP A 33 -18.36 4.41 10.67
CA TRP A 33 -19.06 3.93 9.48
C TRP A 33 -20.40 4.66 9.27
N ASP A 34 -21.16 4.85 10.35
CA ASP A 34 -22.49 5.46 10.31
C ASP A 34 -22.45 6.99 10.12
N ASP A 35 -21.26 7.61 10.23
CA ASP A 35 -21.06 9.04 9.97
C ASP A 35 -20.93 9.35 8.47
N ILE A 36 -20.56 8.34 7.68
CA ILE A 36 -20.34 8.44 6.24
C ILE A 36 -21.69 8.52 5.51
N ASP A 37 -21.79 9.43 4.54
CA ASP A 37 -22.92 9.54 3.64
C ASP A 37 -23.14 8.27 2.78
N ALA A 38 -24.34 8.14 2.21
CA ALA A 38 -24.72 6.93 1.47
C ALA A 38 -23.82 6.67 0.25
N ASP A 39 -23.41 7.73 -0.45
CA ASP A 39 -22.52 7.63 -1.61
C ASP A 39 -21.12 7.17 -1.20
N GLY A 40 -20.60 7.69 -0.09
CA GLY A 40 -19.32 7.28 0.49
C GLY A 40 -19.33 5.83 0.98
N GLN A 41 -20.42 5.38 1.62
CA GLN A 41 -20.58 3.98 2.01
C GLN A 41 -20.64 3.04 0.79
N TYR A 42 -21.33 3.46 -0.28
CA TYR A 42 -21.39 2.72 -1.54
C TYR A 42 -19.99 2.58 -2.17
N LEU A 43 -19.25 3.68 -2.32
CA LEU A 43 -17.90 3.69 -2.88
C LEU A 43 -16.95 2.80 -2.06
N ALA A 44 -16.95 2.94 -0.72
CA ALA A 44 -16.15 2.09 0.16
C ALA A 44 -16.50 0.59 0.01
N GLY A 45 -17.78 0.28 -0.22
CA GLY A 45 -18.24 -1.06 -0.54
C GLY A 45 -17.63 -1.61 -1.83
N ILE A 46 -17.63 -0.81 -2.90
CA ILE A 46 -17.02 -1.16 -4.19
C ILE A 46 -15.52 -1.39 -4.03
N ASP A 47 -14.79 -0.47 -3.40
CA ASP A 47 -13.34 -0.59 -3.16
C ASP A 47 -13.01 -1.84 -2.35
N GLY A 48 -13.85 -2.16 -1.35
CA GLY A 48 -13.75 -3.37 -0.56
C GLY A 48 -13.99 -4.66 -1.36
N VAL A 49 -14.80 -4.61 -2.42
CA VAL A 49 -14.99 -5.75 -3.35
C VAL A 49 -13.80 -5.87 -4.30
N VAL A 50 -13.35 -4.76 -4.90
CA VAL A 50 -12.18 -4.71 -5.80
C VAL A 50 -10.95 -5.30 -5.10
N THR A 51 -10.65 -4.86 -3.87
CA THR A 51 -9.52 -5.36 -3.08
C THR A 51 -9.58 -6.88 -2.85
N ARG A 52 -10.80 -7.44 -2.67
CA ARG A 52 -10.99 -8.89 -2.49
C ARG A 52 -10.80 -9.66 -3.79
N ILE A 53 -11.24 -9.11 -4.92
CA ILE A 53 -10.99 -9.68 -6.25
C ILE A 53 -9.48 -9.78 -6.48
N ASP A 54 -8.74 -8.69 -6.26
CA ASP A 54 -7.28 -8.66 -6.44
C ASP A 54 -6.55 -9.65 -5.55
N THR A 55 -6.91 -9.68 -4.25
CA THR A 55 -6.33 -10.61 -3.30
C THR A 55 -6.54 -12.06 -3.73
N ARG A 56 -7.74 -12.39 -4.21
CA ARG A 56 -8.07 -13.74 -4.67
C ARG A 56 -7.36 -14.09 -5.97
N ALA A 57 -7.33 -13.18 -6.93
CA ALA A 57 -6.67 -13.35 -8.22
C ALA A 57 -5.16 -13.60 -8.06
N ARG A 58 -4.48 -12.83 -7.21
CA ARG A 58 -3.03 -12.98 -6.93
C ARG A 58 -2.69 -14.29 -6.22
N ARG A 59 -3.58 -14.77 -5.34
CA ARG A 59 -3.39 -16.01 -4.58
C ARG A 59 -3.68 -17.26 -5.41
N LEU A 60 -4.60 -17.17 -6.38
CA LEU A 60 -4.89 -18.27 -7.28
C LEU A 60 -3.66 -18.54 -8.14
N LYS A 61 -3.11 -19.75 -8.06
CA LYS A 61 -1.97 -20.17 -8.86
C LYS A 61 -2.43 -20.90 -10.12
N LEU A 62 -1.69 -20.74 -11.20
CA LEU A 62 -1.80 -21.65 -12.33
C LEU A 62 -1.43 -23.06 -11.86
N ARG A 63 -2.42 -23.92 -11.85
CA ARG A 63 -2.22 -25.37 -11.79
C ARG A 63 -2.34 -25.92 -13.21
N ALA A 64 -1.74 -27.07 -13.48
CA ALA A 64 -1.99 -27.83 -14.71
C ALA A 64 -3.39 -28.50 -14.63
N GLU A 65 -4.44 -27.69 -14.54
CA GLU A 65 -5.81 -28.16 -14.26
C GLU A 65 -6.50 -28.71 -15.51
N GLN A 66 -6.06 -29.89 -15.95
CA GLN A 66 -6.93 -30.87 -16.64
C GLN A 66 -6.43 -32.32 -16.60
N ALA A 67 -5.60 -32.71 -15.62
CA ALA A 67 -5.17 -34.09 -15.50
C ALA A 67 -6.00 -34.84 -14.45
N ALA A 68 -6.90 -35.70 -14.93
CA ALA A 68 -7.66 -36.64 -14.13
C ALA A 68 -6.82 -37.79 -13.52
N SER A 69 -5.49 -37.65 -13.43
CA SER A 69 -4.58 -38.73 -13.03
C SER A 69 -3.47 -38.25 -12.09
N PRO A 70 -3.11 -39.05 -11.07
CA PRO A 70 -2.12 -38.71 -10.03
C PRO A 70 -0.65 -38.69 -10.49
N ASP A 71 -0.39 -38.81 -11.80
CA ASP A 71 0.96 -39.04 -12.36
C ASP A 71 1.46 -37.89 -13.26
N GLN A 72 0.92 -36.67 -13.10
CA GLN A 72 1.34 -35.53 -13.93
C GLN A 72 2.32 -34.56 -13.26
N THR A 73 3.34 -34.25 -14.06
CA THR A 73 4.46 -33.35 -13.82
C THR A 73 4.00 -31.95 -13.44
N GLU A 74 4.44 -31.47 -12.28
CA GLU A 74 4.27 -30.07 -11.88
C GLU A 74 4.92 -29.13 -12.92
N LEU A 75 4.32 -27.95 -13.12
CA LEU A 75 4.97 -26.91 -13.92
C LEU A 75 6.30 -26.53 -13.24
N PRO A 76 7.41 -26.33 -13.98
CA PRO A 76 8.70 -25.94 -13.41
C PRO A 76 8.72 -24.48 -12.89
N PHE A 77 7.55 -23.84 -12.83
CA PHE A 77 7.34 -22.48 -12.37
C PHE A 77 5.94 -22.34 -11.77
N SER A 78 5.79 -21.39 -10.84
CA SER A 78 4.50 -21.06 -10.22
C SER A 78 4.12 -19.62 -10.56
N LEU A 79 3.12 -19.46 -11.42
CA LEU A 79 2.57 -18.16 -11.79
C LEU A 79 1.17 -17.95 -11.18
N PRO A 80 0.77 -16.69 -10.91
CA PRO A 80 -0.63 -16.36 -10.64
C PRO A 80 -1.53 -16.78 -11.81
N ALA A 81 -2.77 -17.14 -11.53
CA ALA A 81 -3.76 -17.50 -12.54
C ALA A 81 -4.28 -16.29 -13.33
N ALA A 82 -4.17 -15.09 -12.76
CA ALA A 82 -4.40 -13.83 -13.43
C ALA A 82 -3.30 -12.84 -13.07
N VAL A 83 -2.94 -11.97 -14.02
CA VAL A 83 -1.95 -10.91 -13.85
C VAL A 83 -2.58 -9.54 -14.14
N ALA A 84 -2.04 -8.51 -13.49
CA ALA A 84 -2.38 -7.12 -13.75
C ALA A 84 -1.76 -6.64 -15.07
N MET A 85 -2.54 -5.90 -15.86
CA MET A 85 -2.12 -5.33 -17.14
C MET A 85 -1.90 -3.80 -17.10
N ASP A 86 -1.97 -3.25 -15.90
CA ASP A 86 -1.61 -1.88 -15.55
C ASP A 86 -0.93 -1.85 -14.16
N LEU A 87 -0.32 -0.72 -13.82
CA LEU A 87 0.45 -0.58 -12.57
C LEU A 87 -0.46 -0.60 -11.33
N GLU A 88 -1.69 -0.10 -11.48
CA GLU A 88 -2.68 0.05 -10.42
C GLU A 88 -3.36 -1.30 -10.08
N GLY A 89 -3.29 -2.27 -10.99
CA GLY A 89 -3.90 -3.59 -10.84
C GLY A 89 -5.36 -3.65 -11.27
N THR A 90 -5.89 -2.60 -11.90
CA THR A 90 -7.31 -2.47 -12.24
C THR A 90 -7.76 -3.52 -13.26
N THR A 91 -6.91 -3.82 -14.23
CA THR A 91 -7.19 -4.77 -15.32
C THR A 91 -6.51 -6.09 -15.04
N LEU A 92 -7.30 -7.13 -14.74
CA LEU A 92 -6.83 -8.49 -14.58
C LEU A 92 -7.09 -9.31 -15.84
N VAL A 93 -6.05 -9.97 -16.35
CA VAL A 93 -6.16 -10.90 -17.49
C VAL A 93 -5.70 -12.28 -17.06
N SER A 94 -6.40 -13.31 -17.54
CA SER A 94 -6.02 -14.71 -17.30
C SER A 94 -4.65 -14.99 -17.88
N THR A 95 -3.73 -15.49 -17.05
CA THR A 95 -2.36 -15.79 -17.46
C THR A 95 -2.30 -16.79 -18.62
N ARG A 96 -3.29 -17.70 -18.71
CA ARG A 96 -3.39 -18.68 -19.81
C ARG A 96 -3.80 -18.06 -21.15
N GLN A 97 -4.41 -16.88 -21.13
CA GLN A 97 -4.94 -16.22 -22.33
C GLN A 97 -4.01 -15.15 -22.87
N LEU A 98 -2.89 -14.88 -22.18
CA LEU A 98 -1.93 -13.88 -22.61
C LEU A 98 -1.21 -14.33 -23.89
N THR A 99 -1.15 -13.44 -24.86
CA THR A 99 -0.17 -13.49 -25.94
C THR A 99 1.24 -13.30 -25.39
N ARG A 100 2.27 -13.62 -26.20
CA ARG A 100 3.67 -13.36 -25.85
C ARG A 100 3.91 -11.89 -25.50
N ALA A 101 3.32 -10.97 -26.26
CA ALA A 101 3.48 -9.53 -26.05
C ALA A 101 2.85 -9.09 -24.71
N GLU A 102 1.66 -9.60 -24.40
CA GLU A 102 1.00 -9.30 -23.14
C GLU A 102 1.73 -9.90 -21.94
N PHE A 103 2.27 -11.12 -22.08
CA PHE A 103 3.10 -11.73 -21.03
C PHE A 103 4.39 -10.93 -20.78
N ALA A 104 5.06 -10.46 -21.84
CA ALA A 104 6.22 -9.58 -21.71
C ALA A 104 5.85 -8.25 -21.01
N ARG A 105 4.72 -7.64 -21.37
CA ARG A 105 4.22 -6.43 -20.71
C ARG A 105 3.90 -6.67 -19.23
N ALA A 106 3.31 -7.82 -18.88
CA ALA A 106 3.05 -8.17 -17.48
C ALA A 106 4.36 -8.28 -16.67
N ILE A 107 5.44 -8.76 -17.28
CA ILE A 107 6.78 -8.78 -16.68
C ILE A 107 7.30 -7.35 -16.46
N GLU A 108 7.17 -6.47 -17.45
CA GLU A 108 7.59 -5.05 -17.35
C GLU A 108 6.85 -4.32 -16.22
N ILE A 109 5.53 -4.49 -16.13
CA ILE A 109 4.70 -3.93 -15.06
C ILE A 109 5.19 -4.44 -13.71
N ARG A 110 5.44 -5.75 -13.58
CA ARG A 110 5.93 -6.33 -12.33
C ARG A 110 7.31 -5.80 -11.96
N HIS A 111 8.19 -5.60 -12.94
CA HIS A 111 9.51 -5.00 -12.74
C HIS A 111 9.39 -3.56 -12.21
N GLN A 112 8.50 -2.75 -12.79
CA GLN A 112 8.27 -1.38 -12.32
C GLN A 112 7.70 -1.35 -10.90
N GLN A 113 6.76 -2.23 -10.57
CA GLN A 113 6.22 -2.34 -9.20
C GLN A 113 7.34 -2.67 -8.19
N ILE A 114 8.21 -3.64 -8.51
CA ILE A 114 9.35 -3.99 -7.65
C ILE A 114 10.33 -2.82 -7.52
N ALA A 115 10.60 -2.10 -8.60
CA ALA A 115 11.47 -0.93 -8.58
C ALA A 115 10.93 0.18 -7.66
N ASN A 116 9.61 0.44 -7.73
CA ASN A 116 8.94 1.42 -6.86
C ASN A 116 9.02 1.00 -5.39
N ASP A 117 8.66 -0.26 -5.07
CA ASP A 117 8.72 -0.81 -3.71
C ASP A 117 10.15 -0.75 -3.15
N SER A 118 11.14 -1.05 -4.00
CA SER A 118 12.56 -1.04 -3.64
C SER A 118 13.11 0.38 -3.44
N ALA A 119 12.62 1.36 -4.21
CA ALA A 119 12.95 2.76 -4.00
C ALA A 119 12.40 3.27 -2.66
N ALA A 120 11.13 3.00 -2.35
CA ALA A 120 10.55 3.37 -1.07
C ALA A 120 11.31 2.76 0.12
N LEU A 121 11.70 1.48 0.02
CA LEU A 121 12.49 0.82 1.07
C LEU A 121 13.90 1.44 1.22
N ARG A 122 14.53 1.89 0.13
CA ARG A 122 15.81 2.60 0.21
C ARG A 122 15.68 3.92 0.96
N GLU A 123 14.64 4.70 0.69
CA GLU A 123 14.37 5.94 1.42
C GLU A 123 14.22 5.69 2.92
N TRP A 124 13.49 4.64 3.31
CA TRP A 124 13.31 4.30 4.74
C TRP A 124 14.62 3.87 5.42
N ARG A 125 15.48 3.14 4.70
CA ARG A 125 16.79 2.75 5.21
C ARG A 125 17.74 3.94 5.36
N GLU A 126 17.69 4.87 4.41
CA GLU A 126 18.47 6.10 4.47
C GLU A 126 18.01 6.99 5.63
N ALA A 127 16.69 7.11 5.83
CA ALA A 127 16.13 7.80 6.98
C ALA A 127 16.57 7.19 8.31
N LEU A 128 16.58 5.85 8.43
CA LEU A 128 17.11 5.14 9.60
C LEU A 128 18.60 5.45 9.80
N ARG A 129 19.41 5.35 8.75
CA ARG A 129 20.86 5.63 8.81
C ARG A 129 21.15 7.04 9.32
N GLN A 130 20.37 8.04 8.91
CA GLN A 130 20.51 9.41 9.39
C GLN A 130 20.02 9.61 10.81
N ALA A 131 19.02 8.86 11.26
CA ALA A 131 18.53 8.92 12.64
C ALA A 131 19.43 8.16 13.62
N ASP A 132 20.11 7.09 13.18
CA ASP A 132 20.99 6.25 14.03
C ASP A 132 22.09 7.05 14.74
N GLN A 133 22.67 8.07 14.08
CA GLN A 133 23.67 8.94 14.72
C GLN A 133 23.09 9.70 15.92
N PHE A 134 21.83 10.17 15.83
CA PHE A 134 21.16 10.89 16.90
C PHE A 134 20.65 9.95 17.99
N TRP A 135 20.16 8.77 17.61
CA TRP A 135 19.74 7.73 18.55
C TRP A 135 20.89 7.13 19.35
N ALA A 136 22.09 7.02 18.77
CA ALA A 136 23.26 6.55 19.48
C ALA A 136 23.59 7.44 20.70
N GLU A 137 23.39 8.75 20.54
CA GLU A 137 23.58 9.74 21.61
C GLU A 137 22.34 9.88 22.50
N ASN A 138 21.14 9.63 21.94
CA ASN A 138 19.86 9.82 22.62
C ASN A 138 18.91 8.61 22.42
N PRO A 139 19.12 7.49 23.14
CA PRO A 139 18.39 6.24 22.86
C PRO A 139 16.88 6.27 23.13
N ILE A 140 16.40 7.26 23.89
CA ILE A 140 14.97 7.41 24.22
C ILE A 140 14.21 8.30 23.23
N TRP A 141 14.93 8.95 22.30
CA TRP A 141 14.31 9.82 21.30
C TRP A 141 13.36 9.02 20.43
N ARG A 142 12.28 9.68 20.00
CA ARG A 142 11.43 9.19 18.93
C ARG A 142 12.08 9.55 17.60
N PHE A 143 11.66 8.88 16.53
CA PHE A 143 12.13 9.20 15.19
C PHE A 143 11.86 10.68 14.81
N GLY A 144 10.76 11.27 15.30
CA GLY A 144 10.46 12.70 15.14
C GLY A 144 11.54 13.61 15.74
N ASP A 145 12.03 13.30 16.94
CA ASP A 145 13.10 14.08 17.58
C ASP A 145 14.41 14.00 16.77
N CYS A 146 14.69 12.82 16.20
CA CYS A 146 15.82 12.64 15.28
C CYS A 146 15.64 13.45 13.98
N LEU A 147 14.43 13.50 13.42
CA LEU A 147 14.13 14.31 12.23
C LEU A 147 14.36 15.79 12.48
N ASP A 148 13.87 16.33 13.60
CA ASP A 148 14.08 17.72 13.98
C ASP A 148 15.58 18.05 14.13
N ALA A 149 16.35 17.11 14.70
CA ALA A 149 17.80 17.24 14.82
C ALA A 149 18.51 17.20 13.46
N ILE A 150 18.11 16.31 12.54
CA ILE A 150 18.61 16.25 11.16
C ILE A 150 18.36 17.58 10.42
N LEU A 151 17.12 18.09 10.50
CA LEU A 151 16.74 19.35 9.84
C LEU A 151 17.55 20.53 10.39
N THR A 152 17.78 20.56 11.70
CA THR A 152 18.57 21.58 12.36
C THR A 152 20.05 21.50 11.97
N GLN A 153 20.62 20.29 11.90
CA GLN A 153 22.00 20.07 11.45
C GLN A 153 22.23 20.49 9.99
N ASN A 154 21.23 20.28 9.13
CA ASN A 154 21.29 20.62 7.71
C ASN A 154 20.97 22.11 7.42
N GLY A 155 20.69 22.92 8.46
CA GLY A 155 20.31 24.32 8.30
C GLY A 155 18.97 24.53 7.59
N LEU A 156 18.12 23.49 7.57
CA LEU A 156 16.78 23.52 6.96
C LEU A 156 15.68 23.90 7.96
N SER A 157 16.04 24.11 9.23
CA SER A 157 15.16 24.69 10.24
C SER A 157 15.02 26.20 9.99
N GLY A 158 13.97 26.59 9.25
CA GLY A 158 13.52 27.98 9.22
C GLY A 158 12.81 28.34 10.54
N PRO A 159 12.91 29.59 11.02
CA PRO A 159 12.01 30.08 12.05
C PRO A 159 10.61 30.27 11.43
N ASP A 160 9.58 30.03 12.23
CA ASP A 160 8.16 30.28 11.94
C ASP A 160 7.43 29.16 11.18
N GLY A 161 6.86 28.26 12.00
CA GLY A 161 5.67 27.50 11.63
C GLY A 161 4.46 28.42 11.47
N GLU A 162 4.37 29.10 10.33
CA GLU A 162 3.10 29.62 9.81
C GLU A 162 2.62 28.72 8.66
N VAL A 163 1.58 27.95 8.96
CA VAL A 163 0.70 27.37 7.95
C VAL A 163 -0.06 28.54 7.33
N LEU A 164 0.31 28.95 6.12
CA LEU A 164 -0.49 29.88 5.34
C LEU A 164 -1.81 29.19 4.96
N SER A 165 -2.89 29.89 5.30
CA SER A 165 -4.30 29.56 5.09
C SER A 165 -4.69 29.39 3.62
#